data_AF-A0A4Q7QSP5-F1
#
_entry.id   AF-A0A4Q7QSP5-F1
#
_cell.length_a   1.000
_cell.length_b   1.000
_cell.length_c   1.000
_cell.angle_alpha   90.00
_cell.angle_beta   90.00
_cell.angle_gamma   90.00
#
_symmetry.space_group_name_H-M   'P 1'
#
loop_
_entity.id
_entity.type
_entity.pdbx_description
1 polymer ?
#
loop_
_entity_poly.entity_id
_entity_poly.type
_entity_poly.pdbx_seq_one_letter_code
_entity_poly.pdbx_strand_id
1 'polypeptide(L)' 'MLSFFTDLTLLALCVVGITALMGTISQVIAVKLFGGKKVSHFVDKSKSFQQNWNPVKRRN' A
#
# COMPACT_ATOMS: atom_id res chain seq x y z
N MET A 1 -10.70 -41.76 -11.49
CA MET A 1 -9.67 -40.80 -11.96
C MET A 1 -10.23 -39.40 -12.13
N LEU A 2 -11.29 -39.18 -12.93
CA LEU A 2 -11.89 -37.84 -13.12
C LEU A 2 -12.33 -37.14 -11.81
N SER A 3 -13.01 -37.85 -10.91
CA SER A 3 -13.43 -37.29 -9.61
C SER A 3 -12.27 -36.84 -8.71
N PHE A 4 -11.10 -37.47 -8.85
CA PHE A 4 -9.91 -37.09 -8.08
C PHE A 4 -9.30 -35.80 -8.62
N PHE A 5 -9.25 -35.65 -9.95
CA PHE A 5 -8.77 -34.43 -10.59
C PHE A 5 -9.69 -33.23 -10.31
N THR A 6 -11.01 -33.43 -10.28
CA THR A 6 -11.95 -32.35 -9.96
C THR A 6 -11.80 -31.89 -8.51
N ASP A 7 -11.65 -32.82 -7.57
CA ASP A 7 -11.45 -32.50 -6.15
C ASP A 7 -10.12 -31.77 -5.92
N LEU A 8 -9.03 -32.28 -6.51
CA LEU A 8 -7.72 -31.65 -6.46
C LEU A 8 -7.71 -30.24 -7.07
N THR A 9 -8.41 -30.06 -8.19
CA THR A 9 -8.51 -28.76 -8.87
C THR A 9 -9.31 -27.76 -8.05
N LEU A 10 -10.41 -28.21 -7.45
CA LEU A 10 -11.24 -27.38 -6.57
C LEU A 10 -10.44 -26.93 -5.34
N LEU A 11 -9.73 -27.87 -4.70
CA LEU A 11 -8.86 -27.57 -3.56
C LEU A 11 -7.75 -26.60 -3.94
N ALA A 12 -7.05 -26.84 -5.06
CA ALA A 12 -5.97 -25.98 -5.53
C ALA A 12 -6.46 -24.55 -5.82
N LEU A 13 -7.62 -24.40 -6.46
CA LEU A 13 -8.20 -23.10 -6.76
C LEU A 13 -8.61 -22.35 -5.48
N CYS A 14 -9.17 -23.05 -4.50
CA CYS A 14 -9.49 -22.47 -3.20
C CYS A 14 -8.23 -21.98 -2.46
N VAL A 15 -7.18 -22.80 -2.40
CA VAL A 15 -5.93 -22.44 -1.70
C VAL A 15 -5.22 -21.27 -2.37
N VAL A 16 -5.11 -21.29 -3.70
CA VAL A 16 -4.49 -20.20 -4.47
C VAL A 16 -5.32 -18.92 -4.33
N GLY A 17 -6.65 -19.02 -4.40
CA GLY A 17 -7.56 -17.89 -4.22
C GLY A 17 -7.37 -17.21 -2.88
N ILE A 18 -7.41 -17.98 -1.78
CA ILE A 18 -7.23 -17.43 -0.42
C ILE A 18 -5.82 -16.82 -0.25
N THR A 19 -4.80 -17.47 -0.77
CA THR A 19 -3.40 -16.99 -0.68
C THR A 19 -3.20 -15.68 -1.44
N ALA A 20 -3.74 -15.58 -2.66
CA ALA A 20 -3.69 -14.37 -3.47
C ALA A 20 -4.51 -13.23 -2.84
N LEU A 21 -5.64 -13.54 -2.22
CA LEU A 21 -6.45 -12.55 -1.49
C LEU A 21 -5.70 -11.98 -0.29
N MET A 22 -4.96 -12.79 0.47
CA MET A 22 -4.20 -12.29 1.61
C MET A 22 -3.17 -11.22 1.21
N GLY A 23 -2.45 -11.44 0.12
CA GLY A 23 -1.46 -10.48 -0.40
C GLY A 23 -2.10 -9.23 -1.02
N THR A 24 -3.13 -9.41 -1.86
CA THR A 24 -3.79 -8.31 -2.56
C THR A 24 -4.61 -7.42 -1.63
N ILE A 25 -5.33 -8.01 -0.66
CA ILE A 25 -6.08 -7.25 0.35
C ILE A 25 -5.11 -6.42 1.19
N SER A 26 -4.01 -7.00 1.64
CA SER A 26 -3.00 -6.27 2.43
C SER A 26 -2.41 -5.09 1.64
N GLN A 27 -2.11 -5.28 0.36
CA GLN A 27 -1.57 -4.22 -0.49
C GLN A 27 -2.60 -3.12 -0.79
N VAL A 28 -3.85 -3.50 -1.07
CA VAL A 28 -4.94 -2.53 -1.30
C VAL A 28 -5.27 -1.75 -0.03
N ILE A 29 -5.34 -2.42 1.13
CA ILE A 29 -5.55 -1.76 2.42
C ILE A 29 -4.37 -0.83 2.72
N ALA A 30 -3.13 -1.29 2.54
CA ALA A 30 -1.95 -0.46 2.80
C ALA A 30 -1.96 0.81 1.94
N VAL A 31 -2.20 0.69 0.64
CA VAL A 31 -2.28 1.86 -0.27
C VAL A 31 -3.46 2.77 0.06
N LYS A 32 -4.64 2.21 0.37
CA LYS A 32 -5.83 3.02 0.65
C LYS A 32 -5.77 3.71 2.03
N LEU A 33 -5.17 3.05 3.02
CA LEU A 33 -5.12 3.49 4.42
C LEU A 33 -3.87 4.34 4.70
N PHE A 34 -2.74 4.07 4.05
CA PHE A 34 -1.50 4.84 4.19
C PHE A 34 -1.17 5.74 2.99
N GLY A 35 -1.58 5.39 1.76
CA GLY A 35 -1.18 6.10 0.53
C GLY A 35 -2.00 7.34 0.16
N GLY A 36 -3.24 7.49 0.64
CA GLY A 36 -4.13 8.57 0.15
C GLY A 36 -3.89 9.98 0.72
N LYS A 37 -3.45 10.11 1.98
CA LYS A 37 -3.34 11.42 2.65
C LYS A 37 -2.17 11.59 3.61
N LYS A 38 -1.55 10.49 4.08
CA LYS A 38 -0.49 10.58 5.10
C LYS A 38 0.86 10.96 4.52
N VAL A 39 1.14 10.62 3.26
CA VAL A 39 2.39 11.02 2.58
C VAL A 39 2.46 12.54 2.42
N SER A 40 1.36 13.19 2.01
CA SER A 40 1.35 14.64 1.88
C SER A 40 1.31 15.35 3.23
N HIS A 41 0.69 14.79 4.28
CA HIS A 41 0.64 15.44 5.58
C HIS A 41 2.03 15.80 6.15
N PHE A 42 3.02 14.93 6.00
CA PHE A 42 4.39 15.22 6.43
C PHE A 42 5.06 16.28 5.54
N VAL A 43 4.82 16.24 4.22
CA VAL A 43 5.36 17.21 3.26
C VAL A 43 4.72 18.58 3.42
N ASP A 44 3.41 18.65 3.63
CA ASP A 44 2.63 19.88 3.81
C ASP A 44 2.95 20.54 5.15
N LYS A 45 3.11 19.76 6.23
CA LYS A 45 3.61 20.28 7.51
C LYS A 45 5.04 20.79 7.40
N SER A 46 5.93 20.07 6.69
CA SER A 46 7.30 20.52 6.46
C SER A 46 7.34 21.83 5.63
N LYS A 47 6.53 21.92 4.57
CA LYS A 47 6.39 23.15 3.76
C LYS A 47 5.88 24.33 4.57
N SER A 48 4.85 24.14 5.40
CA SER A 48 4.34 25.20 6.27
C SER A 48 5.40 25.69 7.27
N PHE A 49 6.23 24.79 7.79
CA PHE A 49 7.34 25.15 8.67
C PHE A 49 8.45 25.91 7.93
N GLN A 50 8.81 25.46 6.73
CA GLN A 50 9.81 26.09 5.87
C GLN A 50 9.35 27.45 5.30
N GLN A 51 8.05 27.65 5.09
CA GLN A 51 7.49 28.93 4.59
C GLN A 51 7.68 30.08 5.57
N ASN A 52 7.75 29.80 6.88
CA ASN A 52 7.98 30.81 7.90
C ASN A 52 9.48 31.00 8.22
N TRP A 53 10.38 30.32 7.48
CA TRP A 53 11.81 30.50 7.63
C TRP A 53 12.25 31.66 6.75
N ASN A 54 12.82 32.69 7.38
CA ASN A 54 13.51 33.74 6.64
C ASN A 54 14.65 33.10 5.83
N PRO A 55 14.67 33.19 4.48
CA PRO A 55 15.75 32.63 3.70
C PRO A 55 17.04 33.32 4.10
N VAL A 56 17.88 32.62 4.87
CA VAL A 56 19.23 33.09 5.20
C VAL A 56 20.01 33.10 3.89
N LYS A 57 19.99 34.23 3.19
CA LYS A 57 20.93 34.50 2.09
C LYS A 57 22.32 34.46 2.70
N ARG A 58 23.10 33.45 2.33
CA ARG A 58 24.54 33.42 2.59
C ARG A 58 25.13 34.70 1.97
N ARG A 59 25.62 35.61 2.82
CA ARG A 59 26.33 36.80 2.39
C ARG A 59 27.65 36.34 1.75
N ASN A 60 27.85 36.70 0.49
CA ASN A 60 29.12 36.57 -0.22
C ASN A 60 30.07 37.67 0.27
#